data_AF-A0A516NP63-F1
#
_entry.id   AF-A0A516NP63-F1
#
_cell.length_a   1.000
_cell.length_b   1.000
_cell.length_c   1.000
_cell.angle_alpha   90.00
_cell.angle_beta   90.00
_cell.angle_gamma   90.00
#
_symmetry.space_group_name_H-M   'P 1'
#
loop_
_entity.id
_entity.type
_entity.pdbx_description
1 polymer ?
#
loop_
_entity_poly.entity_id
_entity_poly.type
_entity_poly.pdbx_seq_one_letter_code
_entity_poly.pdbx_strand_id
1 'polypeptide(L)'
;MSVDLAAELRRLETERHTGILRAGDGIFHLVSGAIAFADCRRTTGMDRLVVEAGVASADEWRRAEIGDPGSLLERPRLEALALLSVFDAAYFLLESTTTVDFRPAPPHWLAPVCRIAPRILVNECARRANRESGPWTPDLVDRVPVVPARHFRQRRVVLTSGAAEVLAAADTRRSITAIARELGRTTYGCLAAVRDLSAVGLIEPPAAPVRAPLVMAESMVAEPAIGGPTPPLRRRVRQTPVISVPDRWEPVDRDVLIRLRAALEELA
;
A
#
# COMPACT_ATOMS: atom_id res chain seq x y z
N MET A 1 5.58 -3.19 -12.06
CA MET A 1 5.99 -4.53 -11.61
C MET A 1 7.37 -4.95 -12.13
N SER A 2 8.26 -5.34 -11.21
CA SER A 2 9.61 -5.88 -11.42
C SER A 2 9.55 -7.35 -11.80
N VAL A 3 9.99 -7.66 -13.02
CA VAL A 3 9.99 -9.02 -13.57
C VAL A 3 11.06 -9.88 -12.87
N ASP A 4 12.23 -9.30 -12.61
CA ASP A 4 13.37 -10.01 -12.01
C ASP A 4 13.05 -10.48 -10.59
N LEU A 5 12.45 -9.60 -9.77
CA LEU A 5 12.05 -9.96 -8.40
C LEU A 5 10.95 -11.03 -8.40
N ALA A 6 9.95 -10.91 -9.28
CA ALA A 6 8.88 -11.91 -9.38
C ALA A 6 9.41 -13.28 -9.85
N ALA A 7 10.37 -13.30 -10.77
CA ALA A 7 11.01 -14.52 -11.25
C ALA A 7 11.85 -15.18 -10.14
N GLU A 8 12.65 -14.41 -9.42
CA GLU A 8 13.48 -14.93 -8.34
C GLU A 8 12.65 -15.48 -7.18
N LEU A 9 11.58 -14.78 -6.79
CA LEU A 9 10.62 -15.26 -5.80
C LEU A 9 9.99 -16.61 -6.19
N ARG A 10 9.64 -16.79 -7.48
CA ARG A 10 9.10 -18.06 -8.00
C ARG A 10 10.15 -19.18 -7.97
N ARG A 11 11.41 -18.86 -8.29
CA ARG A 11 12.52 -19.81 -8.23
C ARG A 11 12.73 -20.30 -6.79
N LEU A 12 12.83 -19.38 -5.84
CA LEU A 12 13.01 -19.69 -4.41
C LEU A 12 11.82 -20.46 -3.83
N GLU A 13 10.60 -20.19 -4.28
CA GLU A 13 9.41 -20.97 -3.95
C GLU A 13 9.55 -22.42 -4.40
N THR A 14 9.90 -22.62 -5.68
CA THR A 14 9.97 -23.94 -6.31
C THR A 14 11.08 -24.80 -5.71
N GLU A 15 12.24 -24.18 -5.48
CA GLU A 15 13.42 -24.83 -4.89
C GLU A 15 13.35 -24.94 -3.35
N ARG A 16 12.29 -24.41 -2.72
CA ARG A 16 12.05 -24.44 -1.27
C ARG A 16 13.21 -23.86 -0.44
N HIS A 17 13.81 -22.77 -0.91
CA HIS A 17 14.93 -22.12 -0.22
C HIS A 17 14.52 -21.49 1.11
N THR A 18 15.48 -21.43 2.03
CA THR A 18 15.38 -20.72 3.31
C THR A 18 16.49 -19.68 3.38
N GLY A 19 16.14 -18.43 3.62
CA GLY A 19 17.10 -17.34 3.66
C GLY A 19 16.48 -15.97 3.47
N ILE A 20 17.32 -14.99 3.13
CA ILE A 20 16.92 -13.60 2.95
C ILE A 20 17.14 -13.21 1.49
N LEU A 21 16.10 -12.71 0.85
CA LEU A 21 16.15 -12.07 -0.46
C LEU A 21 16.11 -10.55 -0.26
N ARG A 22 17.21 -9.86 -0.59
CA ARG A 22 17.27 -8.39 -0.61
C ARG A 22 16.79 -7.88 -1.96
N ALA A 23 15.97 -6.84 -1.96
CA ALA A 23 15.46 -6.19 -3.16
C ALA A 23 15.38 -4.68 -2.89
N GLY A 24 16.31 -3.90 -3.44
CA GLY A 24 16.31 -2.45 -3.30
C GLY A 24 16.32 -1.96 -1.85
N ASP A 25 15.25 -1.29 -1.45
CA ASP A 25 15.07 -0.72 -0.11
C ASP A 25 14.32 -1.65 0.87
N GLY A 26 14.23 -2.94 0.54
CA GLY A 26 13.57 -3.93 1.38
C GLY A 26 14.14 -5.34 1.28
N ILE A 27 13.49 -6.23 2.02
CA ILE A 27 13.90 -7.62 2.22
C ILE A 27 12.70 -8.55 2.29
N PHE A 28 12.89 -9.81 1.89
CA PHE A 28 11.98 -10.92 2.15
C PHE A 28 12.74 -12.00 2.92
N HIS A 29 12.13 -12.51 3.97
CA HIS A 29 12.59 -13.72 4.65
C HIS A 29 11.77 -14.90 4.16
N LEU A 30 12.46 -15.92 3.65
CA LEU A 30 11.86 -17.15 3.16
C LEU A 30 12.19 -18.33 4.07
N VAL A 31 11.22 -19.21 4.27
CA VAL A 31 11.34 -20.46 5.00
C VAL A 31 10.69 -21.58 4.20
N SER A 32 11.52 -22.49 3.71
CA SER A 32 11.11 -23.59 2.83
C SER A 32 10.30 -23.11 1.61
N GLY A 33 10.71 -22.01 1.00
CA GLY A 33 10.05 -21.39 -0.17
C GLY A 33 8.82 -20.53 0.14
N ALA A 34 8.38 -20.43 1.40
CA ALA A 34 7.31 -19.54 1.82
C ALA A 34 7.86 -18.24 2.43
N ILE A 35 7.21 -17.11 2.19
CA ILE A 35 7.57 -15.82 2.78
C ILE A 35 7.04 -15.78 4.22
N ALA A 36 7.96 -15.63 5.16
CA ALA A 36 7.67 -15.53 6.60
C ALA A 36 7.62 -14.09 7.10
N PHE A 37 8.36 -13.20 6.44
CA PHE A 37 8.41 -11.78 6.79
C PHE A 37 8.90 -10.98 5.58
N ALA A 38 8.52 -9.71 5.50
CA ALA A 38 9.06 -8.76 4.54
C ALA A 38 9.05 -7.37 5.17
N ASP A 39 10.03 -6.56 4.79
CA ASP A 39 10.14 -5.17 5.22
C ASP A 39 10.57 -4.28 4.05
N CYS A 40 10.12 -3.04 4.07
CA CYS A 40 10.44 -2.03 3.07
C CYS A 40 10.51 -0.66 3.76
N ARG A 41 11.55 0.13 3.45
CA ARG A 41 11.71 1.47 4.05
C ARG A 41 10.55 2.43 3.77
N ARG A 42 9.79 2.17 2.70
CA ARG A 42 8.60 2.95 2.31
C ARG A 42 7.33 2.54 3.08
N THR A 43 7.36 1.46 3.85
CA THR A 43 6.19 0.95 4.59
C THR A 43 6.21 1.29 6.08
N THR A 44 5.04 1.24 6.71
CA THR A 44 4.95 1.20 8.17
C THR A 44 5.50 -0.14 8.65
N GLY A 45 6.53 -0.10 9.49
CA GLY A 45 7.14 -1.29 10.05
C GLY A 45 6.16 -2.09 10.91
N MET A 46 6.39 -3.41 10.97
CA MET A 46 5.53 -4.31 11.74
C MET A 46 5.56 -3.99 13.24
N ASP A 47 6.70 -3.50 13.75
CA ASP A 47 6.86 -2.95 15.10
C ASP A 47 5.79 -1.90 15.41
N ARG A 48 5.61 -0.94 14.51
CA ARG A 48 4.64 0.15 14.66
C ARG A 48 3.21 -0.37 14.53
N LEU A 49 2.94 -1.26 13.57
CA LEU A 49 1.61 -1.85 13.37
C LEU A 49 1.14 -2.62 14.61
N VAL A 50 2.03 -3.40 15.22
CA VAL A 50 1.73 -4.22 16.40
C VAL A 50 1.49 -3.37 17.64
N VAL A 51 2.28 -2.32 17.83
CA VAL A 51 2.11 -1.38 18.95
C VAL A 51 0.80 -0.60 18.85
N GLU A 52 0.53 -0.02 17.68
CA GLU A 52 -0.68 0.80 17.48
C GLU A 52 -1.97 -0.03 17.48
N ALA A 53 -1.90 -1.30 17.06
CA ALA A 53 -3.01 -2.22 17.19
C ALA A 53 -3.22 -2.75 18.63
N GLY A 54 -2.34 -2.38 19.57
CA GLY A 54 -2.37 -2.87 20.96
C GLY A 54 -2.07 -4.37 21.06
N VAL A 55 -1.41 -4.96 20.06
CA VAL A 55 -1.08 -6.39 20.03
C VAL A 55 0.15 -6.69 20.86
N ALA A 56 1.11 -5.78 20.97
CA ALA A 56 2.24 -5.86 21.90
C ALA A 56 2.75 -4.47 22.25
N SER A 57 3.38 -4.34 23.42
CA SER A 57 4.20 -3.17 23.74
C SER A 57 5.50 -3.14 22.90
N ALA A 58 6.12 -1.97 22.80
CA ALA A 58 7.41 -1.84 22.09
C ALA A 58 8.51 -2.71 22.71
N ASP A 59 8.48 -2.92 24.03
CA ASP A 59 9.46 -3.77 24.71
C ASP A 59 9.19 -5.27 24.51
N GLU A 60 7.92 -5.69 24.49
CA GLU A 60 7.57 -7.06 24.08
C GLU A 60 8.03 -7.34 22.65
N TRP A 61 7.81 -6.39 21.72
CA TRP A 61 8.27 -6.52 20.34
C TRP A 61 9.79 -6.62 20.24
N ARG A 62 10.54 -5.75 20.93
CA ARG A 62 12.01 -5.77 20.93
C ARG A 62 12.56 -7.08 21.50
N ARG A 63 11.93 -7.64 22.55
CA ARG A 63 12.31 -8.96 23.10
C ARG A 63 12.09 -10.08 22.07
N ALA A 64 10.97 -10.03 21.34
CA ALA A 64 10.70 -11.00 20.27
C ALA A 64 11.77 -10.98 19.18
N GLU A 65 12.19 -9.79 18.75
CA GLU A 65 13.23 -9.62 17.71
C GLU A 65 14.60 -10.20 18.09
N ILE A 66 14.96 -10.15 19.38
CA ILE A 66 16.22 -10.74 19.87
C ILE A 66 16.11 -12.23 20.22
N GLY A 67 14.95 -12.86 19.94
CA GLY A 67 14.75 -14.30 20.06
C GLY A 67 13.90 -14.75 21.25
N ASP A 68 13.23 -13.84 21.97
CA ASP A 68 12.29 -14.16 23.04
C ASP A 68 10.87 -13.67 22.71
N PRO A 69 10.12 -14.38 21.83
CA PRO A 69 8.79 -13.97 21.44
C PRO A 69 7.74 -14.14 22.56
N GLY A 70 8.05 -14.85 23.65
CA GLY A 70 7.09 -15.17 24.70
C GLY A 70 5.75 -15.70 24.15
N SER A 71 4.63 -15.18 24.66
CA SER A 71 3.28 -15.51 24.19
C SER A 71 2.83 -14.71 22.95
N LEU A 72 3.70 -13.90 22.33
CA LEU A 72 3.32 -13.05 21.21
C LEU A 72 2.85 -13.87 20.01
N LEU A 73 3.52 -14.99 19.72
CA LEU A 73 3.17 -15.90 18.62
C LEU A 73 1.80 -16.58 18.81
N GLU A 74 1.28 -16.62 20.04
CA GLU A 74 -0.03 -17.20 20.34
C GLU A 74 -1.17 -16.22 20.08
N ARG A 75 -0.87 -14.93 19.82
CA ARG A 75 -1.88 -13.87 19.61
C ARG A 75 -2.36 -13.91 18.15
N PRO A 76 -3.63 -14.26 17.85
CA PRO A 76 -4.09 -14.39 16.46
C PRO A 76 -4.03 -13.09 15.66
N ARG A 77 -4.12 -11.94 16.34
CA ARG A 77 -3.99 -10.63 15.68
C ARG A 77 -2.58 -10.39 15.12
N LEU A 78 -1.56 -11.04 15.67
CA LEU A 78 -0.19 -10.95 15.15
C LEU A 78 -0.10 -11.48 13.72
N GLU A 79 -0.71 -12.63 13.46
CA GLU A 79 -0.74 -13.24 12.12
C GLU A 79 -1.37 -12.28 11.11
N ALA A 80 -2.53 -11.70 11.42
CA ALA A 80 -3.18 -10.73 10.54
C ALA A 80 -2.28 -9.51 10.24
N LEU A 81 -1.57 -8.98 11.24
CA LEU A 81 -0.64 -7.86 11.06
C LEU A 81 0.61 -8.27 10.27
N ALA A 82 1.12 -9.49 10.46
CA ALA A 82 2.25 -10.02 9.70
C ALA A 82 1.89 -10.19 8.22
N LEU A 83 0.70 -10.73 7.93
CA LEU A 83 0.21 -10.82 6.56
C LEU A 83 0.08 -9.43 5.94
N LEU A 84 -0.54 -8.48 6.66
CA LEU A 84 -0.69 -7.10 6.20
C LEU A 84 0.66 -6.43 5.93
N SER A 85 1.65 -6.59 6.82
CA SER A 85 2.98 -5.99 6.63
C SER A 85 3.72 -6.61 5.44
N VAL A 86 3.62 -7.93 5.25
CA VAL A 86 4.23 -8.62 4.11
C VAL A 86 3.62 -8.15 2.80
N PHE A 87 2.29 -8.06 2.70
CA PHE A 87 1.62 -7.56 1.49
C PHE A 87 1.89 -6.07 1.26
N ASP A 88 2.05 -5.28 2.32
CA ASP A 88 2.39 -3.86 2.22
C ASP A 88 3.79 -3.69 1.61
N ALA A 89 4.81 -4.30 2.23
CA ALA A 89 6.19 -4.23 1.74
C ALA A 89 6.32 -4.78 0.31
N ALA A 90 5.70 -5.92 0.05
CA ALA A 90 5.73 -6.56 -1.26
C ALA A 90 5.20 -5.67 -2.39
N TYR A 91 4.10 -4.95 -2.17
CA TYR A 91 3.53 -4.08 -3.19
C TYR A 91 4.55 -3.04 -3.67
N PHE A 92 5.24 -2.38 -2.73
CA PHE A 92 6.22 -1.35 -3.04
C PHE A 92 7.52 -1.90 -3.63
N LEU A 93 7.97 -3.07 -3.17
CA LEU A 93 9.16 -3.73 -3.70
C LEU A 93 8.93 -4.26 -5.11
N LEU A 94 7.79 -4.90 -5.37
CA LEU A 94 7.41 -5.39 -6.70
C LEU A 94 7.14 -4.25 -7.67
N GLU A 95 6.76 -3.06 -7.25
CA GLU A 95 6.63 -1.91 -8.15
C GLU A 95 7.94 -1.15 -8.40
N SER A 96 9.04 -1.53 -7.74
CA SER A 96 10.37 -0.93 -7.94
C SER A 96 11.27 -1.81 -8.82
N THR A 97 11.96 -1.20 -9.79
CA THR A 97 13.02 -1.90 -10.54
C THR A 97 14.26 -1.95 -9.68
N THR A 98 14.72 -3.14 -9.29
CA THR A 98 15.85 -3.29 -8.38
C THR A 98 16.60 -4.60 -8.58
N THR A 99 17.89 -4.59 -8.23
CA THR A 99 18.71 -5.79 -8.19
C THR A 99 18.32 -6.66 -7.00
N VAL A 100 18.32 -7.97 -7.21
CA VAL A 100 17.97 -8.96 -6.19
C VAL A 100 19.22 -9.72 -5.74
N ASP A 101 19.35 -9.95 -4.43
CA ASP A 101 20.46 -10.72 -3.83
C ASP A 101 19.90 -11.68 -2.78
N PHE A 102 19.99 -12.98 -3.04
CA PHE A 102 19.56 -14.02 -2.11
C PHE A 102 20.75 -14.58 -1.33
N ARG A 103 20.60 -14.69 -0.01
CA ARG A 103 21.58 -15.34 0.87
C ARG A 103 20.89 -16.33 1.82
N PRO A 104 21.40 -17.55 1.95
CA PRO A 104 20.96 -18.47 3.00
C PRO A 104 21.09 -17.82 4.38
N ALA A 105 20.09 -18.01 5.22
CA ALA A 105 20.03 -17.47 6.58
C ALA A 105 19.10 -18.35 7.44
N PRO A 106 19.21 -18.29 8.78
CA PRO A 106 18.26 -18.95 9.65
C PRO A 106 16.81 -18.50 9.41
N PRO A 107 15.81 -19.36 9.67
CA PRO A 107 14.40 -18.99 9.59
C PRO A 107 14.07 -17.76 10.43
N HIS A 108 13.22 -16.87 9.89
CA HIS A 108 12.69 -15.74 10.66
C HIS A 108 11.79 -16.23 11.79
N TRP A 109 11.80 -15.57 12.95
CA TRP A 109 11.04 -16.00 14.13
C TRP A 109 9.51 -15.96 13.94
N LEU A 110 9.02 -15.19 12.95
CA LEU A 110 7.60 -15.16 12.54
C LEU A 110 7.16 -16.34 11.66
N ALA A 111 8.07 -17.22 11.24
CA ALA A 111 7.74 -18.36 10.38
C ALA A 111 6.63 -19.30 10.91
N PRO A 112 6.42 -19.47 12.23
CA PRO A 112 5.29 -20.24 12.76
C PRO A 112 3.91 -19.60 12.51
N VAL A 113 3.84 -18.27 12.35
CA VAL A 113 2.57 -17.53 12.27
C VAL A 113 2.31 -16.90 10.90
N CYS A 114 3.33 -16.72 10.06
CA CYS A 114 3.18 -16.14 8.73
C CYS A 114 3.88 -17.03 7.71
N ARG A 115 3.12 -17.58 6.75
CA ARG A 115 3.64 -18.37 5.63
C ARG A 115 2.85 -18.05 4.36
N ILE A 116 3.41 -17.21 3.50
CA ILE A 116 2.77 -16.81 2.25
C ILE A 116 3.52 -17.42 1.07
N ALA A 117 2.82 -18.13 0.18
CA ALA A 117 3.42 -18.58 -1.06
C ALA A 117 3.76 -17.38 -1.96
N PRO A 118 5.01 -17.22 -2.45
CA PRO A 118 5.40 -16.10 -3.29
C PRO A 118 4.48 -15.86 -4.49
N ARG A 119 3.99 -16.92 -5.16
CA ARG A 119 3.00 -16.78 -6.25
C ARG A 119 1.73 -16.00 -5.85
N ILE A 120 1.22 -16.21 -4.64
CA ILE A 120 -0.01 -15.55 -4.16
C ILE A 120 0.26 -14.07 -3.97
N LEU A 121 1.40 -13.75 -3.37
CA LEU A 121 1.86 -12.40 -3.13
C LEU A 121 2.07 -11.62 -4.44
N VAL A 122 2.72 -12.23 -5.43
CA VAL A 122 2.90 -11.62 -6.76
C VAL A 122 1.57 -11.36 -7.46
N ASN A 123 0.66 -12.35 -7.47
CA ASN A 123 -0.66 -12.21 -8.10
C ASN A 123 -1.48 -11.10 -7.44
N GLU A 124 -1.49 -11.03 -6.11
CA GLU A 124 -2.20 -9.99 -5.39
C GLU A 124 -1.60 -8.60 -5.64
N CYS A 125 -0.27 -8.48 -5.66
CA CYS A 125 0.38 -7.22 -6.01
C CYS A 125 0.06 -6.80 -7.46
N ALA A 126 -0.04 -7.76 -8.39
CA ALA A 126 -0.47 -7.49 -9.77
C ALA A 126 -1.91 -6.98 -9.83
N ARG A 127 -2.81 -7.59 -9.06
CA ARG A 127 -4.20 -7.14 -8.93
C ARG A 127 -4.26 -5.70 -8.40
N ARG A 128 -3.48 -5.38 -7.36
CA ARG A 128 -3.39 -4.03 -6.75
C ARG A 128 -2.72 -2.99 -7.65
N ALA A 129 -1.86 -3.42 -8.58
CA ALA A 129 -1.18 -2.54 -9.53
C ALA A 129 -2.04 -2.20 -10.76
N ASN A 130 -3.22 -2.82 -10.92
CA ASN A 130 -4.06 -2.58 -12.08
C ASN A 130 -4.49 -1.09 -12.18
N ARG A 131 -4.45 -0.58 -13.42
CA ARG A 131 -3.89 0.73 -13.80
C ARG A 131 -4.82 1.95 -13.73
N GLU A 132 -5.98 1.84 -13.10
CA GLU A 132 -6.90 2.99 -12.91
C GLU A 132 -6.54 3.87 -11.69
N SER A 133 -5.37 3.61 -11.10
CA SER A 133 -4.88 4.11 -9.79
C SER A 133 -4.64 5.63 -9.69
N GLY A 134 -5.09 6.41 -10.67
CA GLY A 134 -4.95 7.87 -10.65
C GLY A 134 -3.48 8.33 -10.66
N PRO A 135 -3.23 9.61 -10.32
CA PRO A 135 -1.91 10.22 -10.43
C PRO A 135 -0.92 9.83 -9.31
N TRP A 136 -1.40 9.16 -8.26
CA TRP A 136 -0.56 8.72 -7.13
C TRP A 136 0.07 7.37 -7.40
N THR A 137 1.35 7.36 -7.76
CA THR A 137 2.12 6.14 -8.03
C THR A 137 2.92 5.67 -6.79
N PRO A 138 3.30 4.39 -6.71
CA PRO A 138 4.00 3.83 -5.54
C PRO A 138 5.35 4.47 -5.21
N ASP A 139 5.99 5.15 -6.17
CA ASP A 139 7.26 5.87 -6.00
C ASP A 139 7.09 7.25 -5.34
N LEU A 140 5.86 7.75 -5.20
CA LEU A 140 5.58 9.06 -4.60
C LEU A 140 5.29 8.99 -3.10
N VAL A 141 5.05 7.80 -2.55
CA VAL A 141 4.50 7.62 -1.18
C VAL A 141 5.38 8.19 -0.07
N ASP A 142 6.68 8.24 -0.27
CA ASP A 142 7.66 8.77 0.67
C ASP A 142 8.22 10.14 0.23
N ARG A 143 7.88 10.62 -0.97
CA ARG A 143 8.49 11.81 -1.60
C ARG A 143 7.58 13.03 -1.65
N VAL A 144 6.27 12.82 -1.84
CA VAL A 144 5.32 13.90 -2.08
C VAL A 144 4.42 14.07 -0.86
N PRO A 145 4.28 15.30 -0.33
CA PRO A 145 3.36 15.56 0.77
C PRO A 145 1.90 15.41 0.32
N VAL A 146 1.05 14.95 1.23
CA VAL A 146 -0.39 14.89 1.01
C VAL A 146 -1.01 16.26 1.32
N VAL A 147 -1.60 16.87 0.30
CA VAL A 147 -2.16 18.22 0.37
C VAL A 147 -3.69 18.15 0.32
N PRO A 148 -4.41 18.54 1.39
CA PRO A 148 -5.85 18.67 1.33
C PRO A 148 -6.28 19.72 0.31
N ALA A 149 -7.30 19.41 -0.48
CA ALA A 149 -7.85 20.36 -1.44
C ALA A 149 -8.55 21.51 -0.71
N ARG A 150 -8.23 22.75 -1.07
CA ARG A 150 -8.85 23.95 -0.46
C ARG A 150 -10.33 24.09 -0.82
N HIS A 151 -10.70 23.64 -2.02
CA HIS A 151 -12.05 23.76 -2.56
C HIS A 151 -12.45 22.46 -3.25
N PHE A 152 -13.57 21.88 -2.84
CA PHE A 152 -14.15 20.69 -3.45
C PHE A 152 -15.57 20.99 -3.95
N ARG A 153 -15.95 20.40 -5.08
CA ARG A 153 -17.20 20.77 -5.79
C ARG A 153 -18.43 20.03 -5.29
N GLN A 154 -18.25 18.98 -4.50
CA GLN A 154 -19.34 18.11 -4.05
C GLN A 154 -19.90 18.61 -2.71
N ARG A 155 -21.23 18.56 -2.54
CA ARG A 155 -21.87 19.01 -1.28
C ARG A 155 -21.75 18.00 -0.14
N ARG A 156 -21.58 16.71 -0.47
CA ARG A 156 -21.43 15.60 0.47
C ARG A 156 -20.54 14.53 -0.15
N VAL A 157 -19.69 13.92 0.67
CA VAL A 157 -18.83 12.79 0.31
C VAL A 157 -18.97 11.74 1.41
N VAL A 158 -19.15 10.48 1.04
CA VAL A 158 -19.11 9.36 1.98
C VAL A 158 -17.67 8.87 2.05
N LEU A 159 -17.11 8.84 3.25
CA LEU A 159 -15.75 8.38 3.50
C LEU A 159 -15.78 7.11 4.34
N THR A 160 -14.89 6.18 4.02
CA THR A 160 -14.55 5.11 4.95
C THR A 160 -13.81 5.72 6.16
N SER A 161 -13.82 5.03 7.31
CA SER A 161 -13.08 5.50 8.48
C SER A 161 -11.60 5.71 8.19
N GLY A 162 -10.98 4.81 7.41
CA GLY A 162 -9.58 4.95 7.00
C GLY A 162 -9.33 6.18 6.12
N ALA A 163 -10.22 6.49 5.18
CA ALA A 163 -10.11 7.71 4.36
C ALA A 163 -10.29 8.98 5.20
N ALA A 164 -11.19 8.96 6.19
CA ALA A 164 -11.38 10.08 7.11
C ALA A 164 -10.15 10.33 7.99
N GLU A 165 -9.53 9.27 8.53
CA GLU A 165 -8.28 9.37 9.30
C GLU A 165 -7.13 9.94 8.46
N VAL A 166 -6.94 9.45 7.23
CA VAL A 166 -5.92 9.95 6.30
C VAL A 166 -6.16 11.41 5.95
N LEU A 167 -7.41 11.80 5.68
CA LEU A 167 -7.76 13.19 5.39
C LEU A 167 -7.52 14.11 6.59
N ALA A 168 -7.82 13.66 7.81
CA ALA A 168 -7.56 14.42 9.03
C ALA A 168 -6.05 14.58 9.33
N ALA A 169 -5.24 13.60 8.94
CA ALA A 169 -3.78 13.65 9.07
C ALA A 169 -3.09 14.44 7.94
N ALA A 170 -3.77 14.74 6.83
CA ALA A 170 -3.16 15.47 5.73
C ALA A 170 -2.93 16.95 6.09
N ASP A 171 -1.66 17.36 6.17
CA ASP A 171 -1.25 18.68 6.66
C ASP A 171 -0.30 19.45 5.74
N THR A 172 -0.25 19.08 4.45
CA THR A 172 0.65 19.63 3.42
C THR A 172 2.15 19.36 3.61
N ARG A 173 2.55 18.69 4.70
CA ARG A 173 3.96 18.41 5.01
C ARG A 173 4.28 16.93 4.98
N ARG A 174 3.39 16.11 5.53
CA ARG A 174 3.59 14.66 5.65
C ARG A 174 3.32 13.95 4.32
N SER A 175 4.23 13.04 3.95
CA SER A 175 4.02 12.08 2.87
C SER A 175 3.09 10.95 3.31
N ILE A 176 2.67 10.10 2.37
CA ILE A 176 1.79 8.95 2.65
C ILE A 176 2.45 8.02 3.68
N THR A 177 3.73 7.73 3.55
CA THR A 177 4.48 6.90 4.52
C THR A 177 4.54 7.54 5.90
N ALA A 178 4.66 8.87 5.98
CA ALA A 178 4.67 9.57 7.27
C ALA A 178 3.29 9.50 7.95
N ILE A 179 2.21 9.73 7.20
CA ILE A 179 0.84 9.58 7.68
C ILE A 179 0.57 8.14 8.13
N ALA A 180 0.94 7.14 7.32
CA ALA A 180 0.74 5.73 7.63
C ALA A 180 1.44 5.33 8.94
N ARG A 181 2.68 5.78 9.14
CA ARG A 181 3.46 5.53 10.37
C ARG A 181 2.83 6.17 11.60
N GLU A 182 2.35 7.41 11.47
CA GLU A 182 1.69 8.12 12.56
C GLU A 182 0.40 7.41 12.98
N LEU A 183 -0.44 7.06 11.99
CA LEU A 183 -1.72 6.39 12.20
C LEU A 183 -1.61 4.90 12.57
N GLY A 184 -0.42 4.29 12.50
CA GLY A 184 -0.26 2.86 12.71
C GLY A 184 -0.98 2.02 11.64
N ARG A 185 -1.03 2.51 10.40
CA ARG A 185 -1.70 1.87 9.26
C ARG A 185 -0.69 1.41 8.21
N THR A 186 -1.09 0.50 7.33
CA THR A 186 -0.27 0.11 6.17
C THR A 186 -0.13 1.27 5.20
N THR A 187 1.04 1.42 4.57
CA THR A 187 1.28 2.49 3.59
C THR A 187 0.42 2.29 2.35
N TYR A 188 0.20 1.05 1.90
CA TYR A 188 -0.71 0.73 0.80
C TYR A 188 -2.15 1.12 1.13
N GLY A 189 -2.61 0.87 2.37
CA GLY A 189 -3.94 1.30 2.81
C GLY A 189 -4.09 2.82 2.74
N CYS A 190 -3.09 3.56 3.20
CA CYS A 190 -3.07 5.02 3.08
C CYS A 190 -2.98 5.47 1.62
N LEU A 191 -2.19 4.81 0.76
CA LEU A 191 -2.11 5.10 -0.67
C LEU A 191 -3.45 4.90 -1.36
N ALA A 192 -4.16 3.81 -1.06
CA ALA A 192 -5.50 3.55 -1.60
C ALA A 192 -6.48 4.65 -1.16
N ALA A 193 -6.49 4.99 0.12
CA ALA A 193 -7.30 6.09 0.65
C ALA A 193 -6.99 7.44 -0.03
N VAL A 194 -5.70 7.76 -0.24
CA VAL A 194 -5.29 8.99 -0.93
C VAL A 194 -5.76 8.97 -2.39
N ARG A 195 -5.68 7.84 -3.09
CA ARG A 195 -6.20 7.71 -4.46
C ARG A 195 -7.71 7.96 -4.52
N ASP A 196 -8.46 7.38 -3.60
CA ASP A 196 -9.91 7.57 -3.50
C ASP A 196 -10.27 9.03 -3.18
N LEU A 197 -9.59 9.63 -2.20
CA LEU A 197 -9.76 11.03 -1.81
C LEU A 197 -9.39 12.00 -2.95
N SER A 198 -8.34 11.71 -3.72
CA SER A 198 -7.98 12.49 -4.90
C SER A 198 -9.00 12.34 -6.03
N ALA A 199 -9.58 11.14 -6.23
CA ALA A 199 -10.61 10.92 -7.23
C ALA A 199 -11.88 11.77 -6.96
N VAL A 200 -12.21 12.02 -5.70
CA VAL A 200 -13.33 12.90 -5.29
C VAL A 200 -12.92 14.37 -5.09
N GLY A 201 -11.65 14.70 -5.28
CA GLY A 201 -11.13 16.07 -5.19
C GLY A 201 -10.97 16.60 -3.76
N LEU A 202 -10.81 15.73 -2.75
CA LEU A 202 -10.50 16.10 -1.37
C LEU A 202 -9.00 16.17 -1.08
N ILE A 203 -8.17 15.51 -1.90
CA ILE A 203 -6.71 15.65 -1.88
C ILE A 203 -6.25 16.13 -3.26
N GLU A 204 -5.38 17.14 -3.27
CA GLU A 204 -4.79 17.65 -4.51
C GLU A 204 -3.95 16.53 -5.18
N PRO A 205 -4.05 16.35 -6.50
CA PRO A 205 -3.18 15.42 -7.20
C PRO A 205 -1.73 15.87 -7.02
N PRO A 206 -0.75 14.92 -7.02
CA PRO A 206 0.65 15.29 -6.91
C PRO A 206 1.00 16.24 -8.06
N ALA A 207 1.69 17.34 -7.73
CA ALA A 207 2.14 18.27 -8.75
C ALA A 207 3.00 17.50 -9.75
N ALA A 208 2.63 17.54 -11.04
CA ALA A 208 3.45 16.96 -12.07
C ALA A 208 4.85 17.59 -11.97
N PRO A 209 5.94 16.80 -12.06
CA PRO A 209 7.27 17.36 -12.04
C PRO A 209 7.34 18.40 -13.17
N VAL A 210 7.59 19.66 -12.80
CA VAL A 210 7.84 20.72 -13.77
C VAL A 210 9.09 20.30 -14.52
N ARG A 211 8.93 19.78 -15.74
CA ARG A 211 10.02 19.80 -16.71
C ARG A 211 10.35 21.27 -16.87
N ALA A 212 11.50 21.70 -16.33
CA ALA A 212 12.01 23.03 -16.63
C ALA A 212 12.00 23.17 -18.16
N PRO A 213 11.30 24.16 -18.73
CA PRO A 213 11.54 24.48 -20.12
C PRO A 213 13.02 24.85 -20.23
N LEU A 214 13.75 24.21 -21.14
CA LEU A 214 15.00 24.79 -21.62
C LEU A 214 14.62 26.08 -22.34
N VAL A 215 14.57 27.18 -21.59
CA VAL A 215 14.39 28.52 -22.13
C VAL A 215 15.72 28.89 -22.78
N MET A 216 15.85 28.58 -24.07
CA MET A 216 16.72 29.38 -24.93
C MET A 216 15.99 30.70 -25.15
N ALA A 217 16.42 31.71 -24.41
CA ALA A 217 15.97 33.08 -24.58
C ALA A 217 16.67 33.67 -25.81
N GLU A 218 15.92 33.98 -26.86
CA GLU A 218 16.25 35.09 -27.75
C GLU A 218 14.98 35.90 -28.03
N SER A 219 15.02 37.16 -27.60
CA SER A 219 14.02 38.20 -27.85
C SER A 219 14.07 38.64 -29.30
N MET A 220 12.90 38.80 -29.94
CA MET A 220 12.70 39.93 -30.86
C MET A 220 11.22 40.33 -30.94
N VAL A 221 11.03 41.65 -31.00
CA VAL A 221 9.80 42.44 -30.91
C VAL A 221 9.00 42.42 -32.21
N ALA A 222 7.65 42.42 -32.13
CA ALA A 222 6.76 43.11 -33.07
C ALA A 222 5.32 43.24 -32.49
N GLU A 223 4.71 44.42 -32.72
CA GLU A 223 3.43 44.96 -32.20
C GLU A 223 2.15 44.48 -32.97
N PRO A 224 0.92 44.90 -32.58
CA PRO A 224 -0.27 44.03 -32.54
C PRO A 224 -1.18 44.08 -33.78
N ALA A 225 -2.02 43.05 -33.94
CA ALA A 225 -3.15 43.05 -34.88
C ALA A 225 -4.40 42.38 -34.29
N ILE A 226 -5.55 42.95 -34.68
CA ILE A 226 -6.92 42.81 -34.16
C ILE A 226 -7.69 41.67 -34.88
N GLY A 227 -8.59 40.96 -34.17
CA GLY A 227 -9.81 40.34 -34.74
C GLY A 227 -10.16 38.91 -34.28
N GLY A 228 -11.39 38.68 -33.79
CA GLY A 228 -11.92 37.42 -33.18
C GLY A 228 -12.23 36.25 -34.16
N PRO A 229 -13.17 35.30 -33.91
CA PRO A 229 -14.00 35.01 -32.72
C PRO A 229 -14.12 33.50 -32.29
N THR A 230 -14.57 33.28 -31.03
CA THR A 230 -15.27 32.12 -30.36
C THR A 230 -15.19 30.64 -30.84
N PRO A 231 -15.03 29.66 -29.91
CA PRO A 231 -15.34 28.24 -30.15
C PRO A 231 -16.76 27.82 -29.70
N PRO A 232 -17.36 26.75 -30.28
CA PRO A 232 -18.74 26.36 -29.98
C PRO A 232 -18.91 25.44 -28.76
N LEU A 233 -20.18 25.35 -28.34
CA LEU A 233 -20.77 24.82 -27.12
C LEU A 233 -20.56 23.31 -26.87
N ARG A 234 -20.38 22.97 -25.58
CA ARG A 234 -20.25 21.59 -25.07
C ARG A 234 -21.57 20.81 -25.14
N ARG A 235 -21.49 19.59 -25.69
CA ARG A 235 -22.55 18.58 -25.74
C ARG A 235 -22.86 18.03 -24.33
N ARG A 236 -24.13 18.09 -23.93
CA ARG A 236 -24.67 17.54 -22.66
C ARG A 236 -24.61 16.00 -22.69
N VAL A 237 -23.89 15.39 -21.75
CA VAL A 237 -23.95 13.95 -21.49
C VAL A 237 -25.01 13.69 -20.42
N ARG A 238 -25.89 12.74 -20.71
CA ARG A 238 -27.04 12.32 -19.90
C ARG A 238 -26.53 11.52 -18.68
N GLN A 239 -26.94 11.93 -17.47
CA GLN A 239 -26.61 11.22 -16.24
C GLN A 239 -27.52 10.00 -16.07
N THR A 240 -26.93 8.84 -15.78
CA THR A 240 -27.63 7.60 -15.39
C THR A 240 -27.84 7.62 -13.86
N PRO A 241 -28.98 7.17 -13.31
CA PRO A 241 -29.23 7.25 -11.87
C PRO A 241 -28.33 6.27 -11.10
N VAL A 242 -27.81 6.73 -9.96
CA VAL A 242 -27.02 5.96 -9.00
C VAL A 242 -27.94 4.97 -8.28
N ILE A 243 -27.58 3.69 -8.29
CA ILE A 243 -28.25 2.65 -7.48
C ILE A 243 -27.69 2.73 -6.07
N SER A 244 -28.55 2.97 -5.09
CA SER A 244 -28.20 2.99 -3.66
C SER A 244 -27.99 1.56 -3.15
N VAL A 245 -26.77 1.26 -2.66
CA VAL A 245 -26.49 0.01 -1.94
C VAL A 245 -26.84 0.22 -0.46
N PRO A 246 -27.61 -0.69 0.18
CA PRO A 246 -27.97 -0.53 1.59
C PRO A 246 -26.77 -0.68 2.52
N ASP A 247 -26.73 0.22 3.51
CA ASP A 247 -25.60 0.57 4.39
C ASP A 247 -25.42 -0.38 5.59
N ARG A 248 -25.90 -1.62 5.50
CA ARG A 248 -25.93 -2.56 6.62
C ARG A 248 -25.33 -3.90 6.23
N TRP A 249 -24.05 -4.07 6.56
CA TRP A 249 -23.41 -5.37 6.56
C TRP A 249 -24.03 -6.18 7.69
N GLU A 250 -24.63 -7.31 7.35
CA GLU A 250 -25.16 -8.26 8.31
C GLU A 250 -24.01 -8.76 9.22
N PRO A 251 -24.21 -8.89 10.54
CA PRO A 251 -23.15 -9.35 11.43
C PRO A 251 -22.64 -10.72 11.00
N VAL A 252 -21.32 -10.88 11.01
CA VAL A 252 -20.64 -12.10 10.57
C VAL A 252 -21.12 -13.30 11.39
N ASP A 253 -21.68 -14.31 10.72
CA ASP A 253 -22.09 -15.56 11.35
C ASP A 253 -20.85 -16.34 11.82
N ARG A 254 -20.65 -16.33 13.14
CA ARG A 254 -19.51 -16.96 13.80
C ARG A 254 -19.55 -18.48 13.68
N ASP A 255 -20.72 -19.09 13.61
CA ASP A 255 -20.86 -20.54 13.55
C ASP A 255 -20.43 -21.06 12.17
N VAL A 256 -20.68 -20.29 11.12
CA VAL A 256 -20.15 -20.57 9.78
C VAL A 256 -18.62 -20.57 9.80
N LEU A 257 -17.99 -19.59 10.44
CA LEU A 257 -16.53 -19.51 10.51
C LEU A 257 -15.92 -20.66 11.30
N ILE A 258 -16.56 -21.08 12.40
CA ILE A 258 -16.11 -22.22 13.20
C ILE A 258 -16.20 -23.52 12.39
N ARG A 259 -17.33 -23.74 11.68
CA ARG A 259 -17.49 -24.91 10.81
C ARG A 259 -16.49 -24.92 9.66
N LEU A 260 -16.24 -23.76 9.05
CA LEU A 260 -15.26 -23.63 7.97
C LEU A 260 -13.85 -23.93 8.47
N ARG A 261 -13.46 -23.42 9.65
CA ARG A 261 -12.16 -23.71 10.24
C ARG A 261 -11.98 -25.20 10.49
N ALA A 262 -12.96 -25.86 11.11
CA ALA A 262 -12.91 -27.31 11.36
C ALA A 262 -12.77 -28.11 10.06
N ALA A 263 -13.55 -27.75 9.03
CA ALA A 263 -13.47 -28.40 7.72
C ALA A 263 -12.12 -28.20 7.02
N LEU A 264 -11.47 -27.05 7.21
CA LEU A 264 -10.13 -26.79 6.66
C LEU A 264 -9.03 -27.52 7.43
N GLU A 265 -9.17 -27.68 8.75
CA GLU A 265 -8.24 -28.45 9.58
C GLU A 265 -8.30 -29.96 9.24
N GLU A 266 -9.45 -30.49 8.83
CA GLU A 266 -9.60 -31.88 8.36
C GLU A 266 -8.96 -32.14 6.98
N LEU A 267 -8.68 -31.10 6.20
CA LEU A 267 -8.10 -31.20 4.84
C LEU A 267 -6.58 -30.98 4.79
N ALA A 268 -5.96 -30.61 5.92
CA ALA A 268 -4.52 -30.35 6.07
C ALA A 268 -3.76 -31.60 6.53
#